data_AF-A0A7W8W089-F1
#
_entry.id   AF-A0A7W8W089-F1
#
_cell.length_a   1.000
_cell.length_b   1.000
_cell.length_c   1.000
_cell.angle_alpha   90.00
_cell.angle_beta   90.00
_cell.angle_gamma   90.00
#
_symmetry.space_group_name_H-M   'P 1'
#
loop_
_entity.id
_entity.type
_entity.pdbx_description
1 polymer ?
#
loop_
_entity_poly.entity_id
_entity_poly.type
_entity_poly.pdbx_seq_one_letter_code
_entity_poly.pdbx_strand_id
1 'polypeptide(L)'
;MKQLLDRDVSTTLAKLDKAMPSWREMDEVRQRVIANMCFNLGIGSATAGTGLLGFKNTLAAMQRGSYSVAAAGMRNSKWFGQVGARGVRLCRAMETGVMPS
;
A
#
# COMPACT_ATOMS: atom_id res chain seq x y z
N MET A 1 -0.49 20.04 16.21
CA MET A 1 0.25 19.05 15.39
C MET A 1 -0.50 17.73 15.15
N LYS A 2 -1.47 17.32 15.99
CA LYS A 2 -2.24 16.06 15.83
C LYS A 2 -3.30 16.09 14.71
N GLN A 3 -3.87 17.26 14.42
CA GLN A 3 -4.93 17.40 13.40
C GLN A 3 -4.47 17.29 11.94
N LEU A 4 -3.18 17.46 11.63
CA LEU A 4 -2.68 17.33 10.26
C LEU A 4 -2.62 15.85 9.85
N LEU A 5 -2.08 14.99 10.72
CA LEU A 5 -2.00 13.55 10.48
C LEU A 5 -3.39 12.92 10.32
N ASP A 6 -4.36 13.28 11.16
CA ASP A 6 -5.70 12.69 11.09
C ASP A 6 -6.43 13.07 9.80
N ARG A 7 -6.29 14.33 9.35
CA ARG A 7 -6.85 14.79 8.06
C ARG A 7 -6.16 14.14 6.86
N ASP A 8 -4.85 13.97 6.92
CA ASP A 8 -4.07 13.35 5.84
C ASP A 8 -4.37 11.85 5.73
N VAL A 9 -4.56 11.17 6.86
CA VAL A 9 -5.00 9.77 6.89
C VAL A 9 -6.41 9.65 6.32
N SER A 10 -7.38 10.44 6.80
CA SER A 10 -8.76 10.40 6.27
C SER A 10 -8.80 10.67 4.77
N THR A 11 -8.01 11.62 4.28
CA THR A 11 -7.90 11.94 2.86
C THR A 11 -7.29 10.79 2.07
N THR A 12 -6.28 10.11 2.63
CA THR A 12 -5.65 8.93 2.02
C THR A 12 -6.64 7.78 1.89
N LEU A 13 -7.42 7.48 2.94
CA LEU A 13 -8.42 6.42 2.90
C LEU A 13 -9.54 6.72 1.90
N ALA A 14 -10.03 7.96 1.87
CA ALA A 14 -11.04 8.37 0.89
C ALA A 14 -10.55 8.25 -0.56
N LYS A 15 -9.26 8.54 -0.82
CA LYS A 15 -8.66 8.34 -2.15
C LYS A 15 -8.57 6.85 -2.51
N LEU A 16 -8.21 5.99 -1.56
CA LEU A 16 -8.19 4.53 -1.76
C LEU A 16 -9.58 3.99 -2.01
N ASP A 17 -10.58 4.40 -1.23
CA ASP A 17 -11.98 4.00 -1.40
C ASP A 17 -12.49 4.33 -2.80
N LYS A 18 -12.12 5.49 -3.35
CA LYS A 18 -12.51 5.89 -4.71
C LYS A 18 -11.74 5.14 -5.79
N ALA A 19 -10.43 4.96 -5.63
CA ALA A 19 -9.56 4.47 -6.69
C ALA A 19 -9.46 2.94 -6.75
N MET A 20 -9.60 2.26 -5.62
CA MET A 20 -9.48 0.81 -5.52
C MET A 20 -10.39 0.23 -4.42
N PRO A 21 -11.72 0.28 -4.57
CA PRO A 21 -12.68 -0.14 -3.51
C PRO A 21 -12.41 -1.53 -2.92
N SER A 22 -11.94 -2.47 -3.75
CA SER A 22 -11.59 -3.85 -3.35
C SER A 22 -10.50 -3.95 -2.28
N TRP A 23 -9.76 -2.87 -1.99
CA TRP A 23 -8.83 -2.84 -0.87
C TRP A 23 -9.50 -3.12 0.49
N ARG A 24 -10.80 -2.81 0.61
CA ARG A 24 -11.61 -3.07 1.81
C ARG A 24 -11.92 -4.54 2.04
N GLU A 25 -11.77 -5.37 1.01
CA GLU A 25 -11.99 -6.82 1.09
C GLU A 25 -10.76 -7.56 1.60
N MET A 26 -9.61 -6.88 1.67
CA MET A 26 -8.40 -7.42 2.27
C MET A 26 -8.52 -7.44 3.80
N ASP A 27 -7.77 -8.31 4.48
CA ASP A 27 -7.68 -8.26 5.94
C ASP A 27 -7.05 -6.95 6.44
N GLU A 28 -7.29 -6.65 7.71
CA GLU A 28 -6.87 -5.39 8.32
C GLU A 28 -5.35 -5.13 8.24
N VAL A 29 -4.51 -6.16 8.29
CA VAL A 29 -3.05 -5.97 8.21
C VAL A 29 -2.68 -5.50 6.81
N ARG A 30 -3.27 -6.10 5.77
CA ARG A 30 -3.01 -5.71 4.38
C ARG A 30 -3.63 -4.37 4.03
N GLN A 31 -4.78 -4.03 4.62
CA GLN A 31 -5.35 -2.68 4.56
C GLN A 31 -4.38 -1.63 5.13
N ARG A 32 -3.76 -1.92 6.29
CA ARG A 32 -2.75 -1.02 6.88
C ARG A 32 -1.53 -0.87 5.99
N VAL A 33 -1.07 -1.94 5.35
CA VAL A 33 0.06 -1.89 4.42
C VAL A 33 -0.23 -0.96 3.24
N ILE A 34 -1.37 -1.16 2.55
CA ILE A 34 -1.68 -0.35 1.38
C ILE A 34 -1.99 1.11 1.74
N ALA A 35 -2.63 1.36 2.89
CA ALA A 35 -2.79 2.71 3.42
C ALA A 35 -1.44 3.39 3.67
N ASN A 36 -0.46 2.68 4.23
CA ASN A 36 0.88 3.22 4.45
C ASN A 36 1.59 3.55 3.13
N MET A 37 1.50 2.65 2.15
CA MET A 37 2.03 2.90 0.80
C MET A 37 1.37 4.13 0.18
N CYS A 38 0.03 4.22 0.21
CA CYS A 38 -0.71 5.34 -0.35
C CYS A 38 -0.36 6.67 0.34
N PHE A 39 -0.18 6.67 1.66
CA PHE A 39 0.21 7.86 2.40
C PHE A 39 1.59 8.37 1.96
N ASN A 40 2.54 7.46 1.73
CA ASN A 40 3.90 7.83 1.34
C ASN A 40 4.04 8.19 -0.15
N LEU A 41 3.32 7.50 -1.03
CA LEU A 41 3.42 7.64 -2.48
C LEU A 41 2.41 8.63 -3.07
N GLY A 42 1.33 8.91 -2.34
CA GLY A 42 0.10 9.45 -2.91
C GLY A 42 -0.64 8.43 -3.78
N ILE A 43 -1.86 8.77 -4.19
CA ILE A 43 -2.68 7.86 -5.01
C ILE A 43 -2.10 7.66 -6.42
N GLY A 44 -1.59 8.72 -7.04
CA GLY A 44 -0.91 8.66 -8.33
C GLY A 44 -1.83 8.32 -9.51
N SER A 45 -1.25 7.76 -10.57
CA SER A 45 -1.94 7.42 -11.81
C SER A 45 -1.40 6.13 -12.41
N ALA A 46 -2.30 5.22 -12.75
CA ALA A 46 -1.95 4.00 -13.46
C ALA A 46 -1.42 4.31 -14.87
N THR A 47 -2.02 5.26 -15.59
CA THR A 47 -1.59 5.61 -16.95
C THR A 47 -0.19 6.23 -16.96
N ALA A 48 0.09 7.14 -16.02
CA ALA A 48 1.40 7.78 -15.92
C ALA A 48 2.46 6.92 -15.21
N GLY A 49 2.07 5.82 -14.57
CA GLY A 49 2.99 4.96 -13.82
C GLY A 49 3.52 5.61 -12.54
N THR A 50 2.74 6.49 -11.90
CA THR A 50 3.15 7.27 -10.72
C THR A 50 2.32 6.94 -9.49
N GLY A 51 2.87 7.23 -8.30
CA GLY A 51 2.24 6.98 -7.00
C GLY A 51 1.83 5.51 -6.80
N LEU A 52 0.84 5.27 -5.94
CA LEU A 52 0.38 3.92 -5.64
C LEU A 52 -0.21 3.22 -6.89
N LEU A 53 -1.03 3.91 -7.69
CA LEU A 53 -1.65 3.32 -8.88
C LEU A 53 -0.64 2.93 -9.97
N GLY A 54 0.60 3.42 -9.90
CA GLY A 54 1.70 2.94 -10.74
C GLY A 54 2.12 1.48 -10.46
N PHE A 55 1.77 0.93 -9.30
CA PHE A 55 2.13 -0.44 -8.88
C PHE A 55 1.18 -1.50 -9.47
N LYS A 56 0.85 -1.41 -10.77
CA LYS A 56 -0.20 -2.21 -11.42
C LYS A 56 -0.15 -3.70 -11.10
N ASN A 57 1.01 -4.33 -11.29
CA ASN A 57 1.19 -5.77 -11.07
C ASN A 57 1.04 -6.15 -9.59
N THR A 58 1.56 -5.32 -8.70
CA THR A 58 1.45 -5.51 -7.25
C THR A 58 0.00 -5.37 -6.80
N LEU A 59 -0.72 -4.34 -7.25
CA LEU A 59 -2.13 -4.14 -6.92
C LEU A 59 -3.01 -5.25 -7.48
N ALA A 60 -2.77 -5.69 -8.72
CA ALA A 60 -3.46 -6.85 -9.28
C ALA A 60 -3.19 -8.14 -8.48
N ALA A 61 -2.00 -8.29 -7.89
CA ALA A 61 -1.68 -9.43 -7.02
C ALA A 61 -2.39 -9.35 -5.67
N MET A 62 -2.47 -8.15 -5.08
CA MET A 62 -3.24 -7.88 -3.86
C MET A 62 -4.72 -8.23 -4.05
N GLN A 63 -5.35 -7.78 -5.14
CA GLN A 63 -6.77 -7.97 -5.41
C GLN A 63 -7.18 -9.44 -5.55
N ARG A 64 -6.30 -10.28 -6.12
CA ARG A 64 -6.56 -11.72 -6.29
C ARG A 64 -6.04 -12.58 -5.13
N GLY A 65 -5.62 -11.97 -4.02
CA GLY A 65 -5.10 -12.69 -2.85
C GLY A 65 -3.70 -13.30 -3.01
N SER A 66 -2.98 -13.00 -4.10
CA SER A 66 -1.60 -13.47 -4.35
C SER A 66 -0.58 -12.65 -3.55
N TYR A 67 -0.65 -12.71 -2.22
CA TYR A 67 0.05 -11.76 -1.35
C TYR A 67 1.58 -11.94 -1.31
N SER A 68 2.08 -13.16 -1.51
CA SER A 68 3.53 -13.39 -1.69
C SER A 68 4.06 -12.67 -2.94
N VAL A 69 3.33 -12.74 -4.05
CA VAL A 69 3.63 -12.02 -5.30
C VAL A 69 3.53 -10.51 -5.09
N ALA A 70 2.51 -10.04 -4.37
CA ALA A 70 2.39 -8.62 -4.02
C ALA A 70 3.60 -8.14 -3.21
N ALA A 71 4.01 -8.88 -2.18
CA ALA A 71 5.18 -8.54 -1.37
C ALA A 71 6.48 -8.52 -2.18
N ALA A 72 6.67 -9.47 -3.11
CA ALA A 72 7.80 -9.46 -4.04
C ALA A 72 7.80 -8.20 -4.93
N GLY A 73 6.63 -7.83 -5.47
CA GLY A 73 6.47 -6.60 -6.26
C GLY A 73 6.74 -5.32 -5.44
N MET A 74 6.36 -5.30 -4.16
CA MET A 74 6.70 -4.21 -3.25
C MET A 74 8.22 -4.11 -3.04
N ARG A 75 8.90 -5.23 -2.79
CA ARG A 75 10.37 -5.27 -2.58
C ARG A 75 11.15 -4.81 -3.82
N ASN A 76 10.67 -5.15 -5.02
CA ASN A 76 11.31 -4.80 -6.28
C ASN A 76 10.94 -3.39 -6.79
N SER A 77 10.73 -2.43 -5.90
CA SER A 77 10.32 -1.07 -6.26
C SER A 77 11.28 -0.01 -5.73
N LYS A 78 11.34 1.14 -6.40
CA LYS A 78 12.09 2.32 -5.91
C LYS A 78 11.60 2.75 -4.52
N TRP A 79 10.29 2.64 -4.28
CA TRP A 79 9.68 2.93 -2.99
C TRP A 79 10.32 2.15 -1.85
N PHE A 80 10.60 0.86 -2.04
CA PHE A 80 11.21 0.02 -1.02
C PHE A 80 12.57 0.56 -0.57
N GLY A 81 13.40 1.01 -1.51
CA GLY A 81 14.68 1.68 -1.22
C GLY A 81 14.51 3.02 -0.48
N GLN A 82 13.45 3.78 -0.79
CA GLN A 82 13.19 5.08 -0.17
C GLN A 82 12.70 4.97 1.28
N VAL A 83 11.95 3.91 1.63
CA VAL A 83 11.37 3.74 2.97
C VAL A 83 12.19 2.86 3.91
N GLY A 84 13.23 2.21 3.38
CA GLY A 84 14.19 1.40 4.14
C GLY A 84 13.53 0.34 5.02
N ALA A 85 13.89 0.31 6.31
CA ALA A 85 13.42 -0.69 7.27
C ALA A 85 11.89 -0.79 7.39
N ARG A 86 11.15 0.30 7.15
CA ARG A 86 9.68 0.27 7.13
C ARG A 86 9.18 -0.60 5.97
N GLY A 87 9.80 -0.50 4.80
CA GLY A 87 9.46 -1.31 3.63
C GLY A 87 9.59 -2.80 3.93
N VAL A 88 10.66 -3.21 4.61
CA VAL A 88 10.88 -4.61 5.01
C VAL A 88 9.72 -5.13 5.85
N ARG A 89 9.32 -4.39 6.89
CA ARG A 89 8.21 -4.79 7.77
C ARG A 89 6.88 -4.86 7.02
N LEU A 90 6.60 -3.88 6.17
CA LEU A 90 5.35 -3.83 5.40
C LEU A 90 5.28 -4.93 4.34
N CYS A 91 6.39 -5.27 3.68
CA CYS A 91 6.41 -6.39 2.74
C CYS A 91 6.15 -7.73 3.46
N ARG A 92 6.75 -7.92 4.64
CA ARG A 92 6.48 -9.11 5.47
C ARG A 92 5.01 -9.14 5.92
N ALA A 93 4.46 -8.01 6.35
CA ALA A 93 3.06 -7.89 6.74
C ALA A 93 2.09 -8.19 5.59
N MET A 94 2.38 -7.71 4.38
CA MET A 94 1.61 -8.05 3.18
C MET A 94 1.61 -9.54 2.94
N GLU A 95 2.79 -10.16 2.98
CA GLU A 95 2.98 -11.58 2.71
C GLU A 95 2.26 -12.45 3.76
N THR A 96 2.45 -12.18 5.05
CA THR A 96 1.99 -13.07 6.13
C THR A 96 0.61 -12.72 6.68
N GLY A 97 0.11 -11.50 6.46
CA GLY A 97 -1.09 -10.99 7.16
C GLY A 97 -0.85 -10.74 8.65
N VAL A 98 0.41 -10.64 9.09
CA VAL A 98 0.78 -10.37 10.50
C VAL A 98 1.73 -9.18 10.56
N MET A 99 1.41 -8.19 11.39
CA MET A 99 2.31 -7.06 11.63
C MET A 99 3.54 -7.52 12.44
N PRO A 100 4.77 -7.37 11.91
CA PRO A 100 5.97 -7.69 12.66
C PRO A 100 6.14 -6.71 13.83
N SER A 101 6.48 -7.26 15.00
CA SER A 101 6.98 -6.52 16.17
C SER A 101 8.29 -5.79 15.87
#